data_AF-A0A845D157-F1
#
_entry.id   AF-A0A845D157-F1
#
_cell.length_a   1.000
_cell.length_b   1.000
_cell.length_c   1.000
_cell.angle_alpha   90.00
_cell.angle_beta   90.00
_cell.angle_gamma   90.00
#
_symmetry.space_group_name_H-M   'P 1'
#
loop_
_entity.id
_entity.type
_entity.pdbx_description
1 polymer ?
#
loop_
_entity_poly.entity_id
_entity_poly.type
_entity_poly.pdbx_seq_one_letter_code
_entity_poly.pdbx_strand_id
1 'polypeptide(L)'
;MDIQLIFRTWVNALTQPGEEFFAAQRENASATLSTALTWIIAASVIAALLGALRSTIFSAPMGGFDQLVDLLPPDVQDEFGTAVETGPTAGTAFSFATIIIGPISFLIGVGIYHLIARILGGIGQYGRYTYLYSTFAAPLMIVTSVLGFIPVLGGCVSAILAIYQLVLAYYATKVEYNLTQGRAIIVVVAPLLAGLLLIACLAVVAFGAILSLLSNFT
;
A
#
# COMPACT_ATOMS: atom_id res chain seq x y z
N MET A 1 16.22 -0.99 20.64
CA MET A 1 14.84 -1.31 20.22
C MET A 1 14.66 -2.81 20.38
N ASP A 2 13.74 -3.26 21.22
CA ASP A 2 13.55 -4.69 21.50
C ASP A 2 12.72 -5.34 20.37
N ILE A 3 13.37 -6.23 19.60
CA ILE A 3 12.77 -6.91 18.45
C ILE A 3 11.60 -7.81 18.90
N GLN A 4 11.69 -8.43 20.09
CA GLN A 4 10.62 -9.30 20.58
C GLN A 4 9.34 -8.50 20.87
N LEU A 5 9.49 -7.30 21.43
CA LEU A 5 8.38 -6.40 21.69
C LEU A 5 7.69 -5.95 20.39
N ILE A 6 8.46 -5.64 19.35
CA ILE A 6 7.92 -5.25 18.04
C ILE A 6 7.13 -6.38 17.43
N PHE A 7 7.75 -7.56 17.35
CA PHE A 7 7.11 -8.73 16.77
C PHE A 7 5.80 -9.07 17.50
N ARG A 8 5.81 -9.02 18.84
CA ARG A 8 4.60 -9.21 19.64
C ARG A 8 3.53 -8.16 19.33
N THR A 9 3.91 -6.89 19.18
CA THR A 9 2.99 -5.80 18.83
C THR A 9 2.36 -6.05 17.46
N TRP A 10 3.17 -6.44 16.47
CA TRP A 10 2.71 -6.75 15.12
C TRP A 10 1.76 -7.95 15.09
N VAL A 11 2.11 -9.04 15.77
CA VAL A 11 1.25 -10.23 15.85
C VAL A 11 -0.07 -9.89 16.53
N ASN A 12 -0.04 -9.16 17.65
CA ASN A 12 -1.25 -8.76 18.36
C ASN A 12 -2.13 -7.84 17.49
N ALA A 13 -1.54 -6.87 16.79
CA ALA A 13 -2.27 -6.00 15.88
C ALA A 13 -3.02 -6.76 14.78
N LEU A 14 -2.44 -7.89 14.32
CA LEU A 14 -3.02 -8.72 13.26
C LEU A 14 -3.92 -9.86 13.75
N THR A 15 -3.83 -10.28 15.01
CA THR A 15 -4.58 -11.46 15.51
C THR A 15 -5.62 -11.12 16.57
N GLN A 16 -5.44 -10.00 17.27
CA GLN A 16 -6.35 -9.49 18.30
C GLN A 16 -6.70 -8.02 18.03
N PRO A 17 -7.21 -7.69 16.82
CA PRO A 17 -7.52 -6.30 16.50
C PRO A 17 -8.74 -5.83 17.28
N GLY A 18 -8.72 -4.57 17.72
CA GLY A 18 -9.87 -3.96 18.36
C GLY A 18 -9.57 -2.58 18.92
N GLU A 19 -10.63 -1.87 19.31
CA GLU A 19 -10.51 -0.53 19.90
C GLU A 19 -9.66 -0.55 21.18
N GLU A 20 -9.79 -1.60 21.99
CA GLU A 20 -9.00 -1.79 23.20
C GLU A 20 -7.50 -1.91 22.91
N PHE A 21 -7.12 -2.73 21.91
CA PHE A 21 -5.73 -2.88 21.49
C PHE A 21 -5.14 -1.53 21.03
N PHE A 22 -5.84 -0.83 20.14
CA PHE A 22 -5.34 0.47 19.64
C PHE A 22 -5.36 1.54 20.73
N ALA A 23 -6.28 1.49 21.69
CA ALA A 23 -6.32 2.42 22.82
C ALA A 23 -5.12 2.22 23.75
N ALA A 24 -4.81 0.97 24.11
CA ALA A 24 -3.62 0.63 24.87
C ALA A 24 -2.34 1.05 24.12
N GLN A 25 -2.32 0.85 22.80
CA GLN A 25 -1.17 1.18 21.98
C GLN A 25 -0.96 2.70 21.82
N ARG A 26 -2.04 3.48 21.86
CA ARG A 26 -2.05 4.95 21.83
C ARG A 26 -1.40 5.55 23.08
N GLU A 27 -1.54 4.89 24.22
CA GLU A 27 -1.00 5.35 25.51
C GLU A 27 0.48 4.99 25.70
N ASN A 28 1.04 4.16 24.83
CA ASN A 28 2.43 3.76 24.90
C ASN A 28 3.37 4.94 24.63
N ALA A 29 4.40 5.12 25.47
CA ALA A 29 5.39 6.17 25.30
C ALA A 29 6.16 6.09 23.97
N SER A 30 6.22 4.90 23.35
CA SER A 30 6.81 4.70 22.03
C SER A 30 5.91 5.14 20.87
N ALA A 31 4.71 5.65 21.14
CA ALA A 31 3.72 6.00 20.12
C ALA A 31 4.06 7.30 19.36
N THR A 32 5.18 7.27 18.65
CA THR A 32 5.78 8.43 17.98
C THR A 32 5.94 8.21 16.49
N LEU A 33 6.03 9.32 15.74
CA LEU A 33 6.32 9.29 14.31
C LEU A 33 7.65 8.59 13.99
N SER A 34 8.68 8.80 14.82
CA SER A 34 10.01 8.21 14.62
C SER A 34 9.97 6.69 14.70
N THR A 35 9.24 6.14 15.69
CA THR A 35 9.05 4.70 15.82
C THR A 35 8.29 4.13 14.62
N ALA A 36 7.24 4.82 14.18
CA ALA A 36 6.46 4.43 13.01
C ALA A 36 7.32 4.33 11.74
N LEU A 37 8.14 5.35 11.50
CA LEU A 37 9.06 5.40 10.37
C LEU A 37 10.11 4.30 10.43
N THR A 38 10.66 4.04 11.62
CA THR A 38 11.62 2.95 11.82
C THR A 38 11.03 1.59 11.41
N TRP A 39 9.79 1.32 11.79
CA TRP A 39 9.10 0.07 11.44
C TRP A 39 8.81 -0.04 9.96
N ILE A 40 8.35 1.05 9.34
CA ILE A 40 8.04 1.07 7.91
C ILE A 40 9.30 0.97 7.05
N ILE A 41 10.38 1.64 7.42
CA ILE A 41 11.68 1.51 6.72
C ILE A 41 12.19 0.08 6.83
N ALA A 42 12.14 -0.53 8.01
CA ALA A 42 12.54 -1.92 8.19
C ALA A 42 11.70 -2.87 7.33
N ALA A 43 10.37 -2.69 7.32
CA ALA A 43 9.47 -3.47 6.50
C ALA A 43 9.68 -3.25 5.00
N SER A 44 9.93 -2.02 4.55
CA SER A 44 10.16 -1.71 3.13
C SER A 44 11.48 -2.29 2.63
N VAL A 45 12.53 -2.32 3.46
CA VAL A 45 13.78 -3.00 3.13
C VAL A 45 13.56 -4.50 2.96
N ILE A 46 12.85 -5.14 3.89
CA ILE A 46 12.53 -6.58 3.81
C ILE A 46 11.67 -6.87 2.57
N ALA A 47 10.62 -6.08 2.36
CA ALA A 47 9.71 -6.20 1.22
C ALA A 47 10.44 -6.03 -0.11
N ALA A 48 11.34 -5.05 -0.21
CA ALA A 48 12.19 -4.87 -1.38
C ALA A 48 13.04 -6.12 -1.61
N LEU A 49 13.71 -6.66 -0.57
CA LEU A 49 14.62 -7.81 -0.72
C LEU A 49 13.87 -9.05 -1.20
N LEU A 50 12.67 -9.26 -0.66
CA LEU A 50 11.76 -10.30 -1.13
C LEU A 50 11.30 -10.06 -2.58
N GLY A 51 11.04 -8.80 -2.95
CA GLY A 51 10.74 -8.41 -4.33
C GLY A 51 11.88 -8.72 -5.31
N ALA A 52 13.12 -8.36 -4.96
CA ALA A 52 14.34 -8.73 -5.70
C ALA A 52 14.44 -10.23 -5.92
N LEU A 53 14.28 -10.98 -4.83
CA LEU A 53 14.41 -12.42 -4.86
C LEU A 53 13.30 -13.05 -5.70
N ARG A 54 12.08 -12.54 -5.59
CA ARG A 54 10.96 -12.95 -6.44
C ARG A 54 11.26 -12.65 -7.90
N SER A 55 11.79 -11.46 -8.22
CA SER A 55 12.08 -11.10 -9.60
C SER A 55 13.17 -11.99 -10.19
N THR A 56 14.17 -12.43 -9.42
CA THR A 56 15.19 -13.37 -9.94
C THR A 56 14.71 -14.81 -10.06
N ILE A 57 13.77 -15.25 -9.22
CA ILE A 57 13.20 -16.61 -9.28
C ILE A 57 12.13 -16.73 -10.37
N PHE A 58 11.30 -15.70 -10.52
CA PHE A 58 10.17 -15.68 -11.44
C PHE A 58 10.39 -14.80 -12.67
N SER A 59 11.63 -14.35 -12.96
CA SER A 59 12.03 -13.71 -14.23
C SER A 59 11.95 -14.65 -15.43
N ALA A 60 11.32 -15.82 -15.30
CA ALA A 60 10.91 -16.61 -16.45
C ALA A 60 10.01 -15.74 -17.34
N PRO A 61 10.23 -15.74 -18.66
CA PRO A 61 9.52 -14.89 -19.59
C PRO A 61 8.07 -15.38 -19.64
N MET A 62 7.19 -14.84 -18.79
CA MET A 62 5.79 -14.72 -19.14
C MET A 62 5.71 -13.66 -20.24
N GLY A 63 6.20 -14.02 -21.43
CA GLY A 63 6.33 -13.19 -22.62
C GLY A 63 4.99 -12.85 -23.26
N GLY A 64 3.93 -12.68 -22.47
CA GLY A 64 2.65 -12.16 -22.96
C GLY A 64 2.62 -10.64 -23.03
N PHE A 65 3.41 -9.96 -22.18
CA PHE A 65 3.47 -8.50 -22.16
C PHE A 65 4.63 -7.96 -23.00
N ASP A 66 5.82 -8.58 -22.93
CA ASP A 66 6.94 -8.24 -23.83
C ASP A 66 6.56 -8.48 -25.31
N GLN A 67 5.82 -9.55 -25.63
CA GLN A 67 5.26 -9.72 -26.98
C GLN A 67 4.26 -8.63 -27.38
N LEU A 68 3.51 -8.07 -26.43
CA LEU A 68 2.57 -6.99 -26.72
C LEU A 68 3.32 -5.68 -26.98
N VAL A 69 4.43 -5.45 -26.27
CA VAL A 69 5.33 -4.30 -26.48
C VAL A 69 6.06 -4.44 -27.82
N ASP A 70 6.54 -5.63 -28.18
CA ASP A 70 7.15 -5.90 -29.49
C ASP A 70 6.19 -5.68 -30.68
N LEU A 71 4.86 -5.73 -30.45
CA LEU A 71 3.84 -5.43 -31.45
C LEU A 71 3.55 -3.93 -31.61
N LEU A 72 4.09 -3.05 -30.75
CA LEU A 72 3.93 -1.60 -30.88
C LEU A 72 4.90 -1.00 -31.92
N PRO A 73 4.60 0.16 -32.49
CA PRO A 73 5.56 0.90 -33.32
C PRO A 73 6.82 1.29 -32.52
N PRO A 74 8.02 1.30 -33.14
CA PRO A 74 9.30 1.50 -32.44
C PRO A 74 9.38 2.81 -31.65
N ASP A 75 8.74 3.89 -32.13
CA ASP A 75 8.70 5.18 -31.42
C ASP A 75 7.90 5.11 -30.10
N VAL A 76 6.94 4.19 -30.01
CA VAL A 76 6.12 3.94 -28.82
C VAL A 76 6.79 2.91 -27.91
N GLN A 77 7.57 1.98 -28.48
CA GLN A 77 8.29 0.96 -27.72
C GLN A 77 9.30 1.57 -26.74
N ASP A 78 10.04 2.62 -27.13
CA ASP A 78 11.02 3.26 -26.25
C ASP A 78 10.35 4.00 -25.08
N GLU A 79 9.21 4.66 -25.34
CA GLU A 79 8.44 5.40 -24.33
C GLU A 79 7.62 4.47 -23.42
N PHE A 80 7.10 3.37 -23.99
CA PHE A 80 6.30 2.38 -23.27
C PHE A 80 7.17 1.35 -22.56
N GLY A 81 8.31 0.94 -23.13
CA GLY A 81 9.28 0.04 -22.50
C GLY A 81 9.84 0.62 -21.21
N THR A 82 10.16 1.92 -21.20
CA THR A 82 10.56 2.64 -19.99
C THR A 82 9.39 2.82 -19.00
N ALA A 83 8.16 3.05 -19.46
CA ALA A 83 6.96 3.14 -18.62
C ALA A 83 6.54 1.78 -18.01
N VAL A 84 6.81 0.68 -18.70
CA VAL A 84 6.54 -0.69 -18.26
C VAL A 84 7.58 -1.09 -17.23
N GLU A 85 8.87 -0.89 -17.49
CA GLU A 85 9.93 -1.07 -16.48
C GLU A 85 9.72 -0.25 -15.21
N THR A 86 9.01 0.88 -15.29
CA THR A 86 8.69 1.76 -14.15
C THR A 86 7.26 1.62 -13.63
N GLY A 87 6.44 0.77 -14.26
CA GLY A 87 5.03 0.57 -13.93
C GLY A 87 4.84 -0.28 -12.67
N PRO A 88 3.76 -0.09 -11.90
CA PRO A 88 3.52 -0.82 -10.64
C PRO A 88 3.27 -2.33 -10.83
N THR A 89 3.12 -2.81 -12.07
CA THR A 89 2.80 -4.21 -12.41
C THR A 89 3.80 -4.90 -13.33
N ALA A 90 4.79 -4.22 -13.92
CA ALA A 90 5.86 -4.91 -14.65
C ALA A 90 7.01 -5.20 -13.69
N GLY A 91 7.73 -6.30 -13.98
CA GLY A 91 8.64 -6.97 -13.05
C GLY A 91 9.41 -6.02 -12.15
N THR A 92 9.15 -6.11 -10.84
CA THR A 92 9.83 -5.31 -9.82
C THR A 92 11.31 -5.68 -9.79
N ALA A 93 12.08 -5.12 -10.71
CA ALA A 93 13.51 -5.00 -10.55
C ALA A 93 13.74 -4.22 -9.25
N PHE A 94 14.68 -4.67 -8.45
CA PHE A 94 15.01 -4.10 -7.15
C PHE A 94 15.48 -2.65 -7.30
N SER A 95 14.54 -1.71 -7.29
CA SER A 95 14.88 -0.30 -7.30
C SER A 95 15.11 0.12 -5.86
N PHE A 96 16.33 0.59 -5.57
CA PHE A 96 16.64 1.30 -4.31
C PHE A 96 15.67 2.46 -4.06
N ALA A 97 15.01 2.96 -5.11
CA ALA A 97 13.94 3.94 -4.99
C ALA A 97 12.79 3.44 -4.11
N THR A 98 12.47 2.14 -4.09
CA THR A 98 11.35 1.60 -3.28
C THR A 98 11.59 1.72 -1.76
N ILE A 99 12.85 1.71 -1.32
CA ILE A 99 13.24 1.91 0.08
C ILE A 99 12.93 3.34 0.54
N ILE A 100 13.03 4.31 -0.37
CA ILE A 100 12.75 5.73 -0.10
C ILE A 100 11.27 6.05 -0.34
N ILE A 101 10.73 5.58 -1.47
CA ILE A 101 9.34 5.81 -1.89
C ILE A 101 8.37 5.13 -0.93
N GLY A 102 8.69 3.97 -0.36
CA GLY A 102 7.82 3.23 0.56
C GLY A 102 7.39 4.07 1.78
N PRO A 103 8.34 4.55 2.61
CA PRO A 103 8.04 5.43 3.73
C PRO A 103 7.32 6.72 3.34
N ILE A 104 7.70 7.34 2.21
CA ILE A 104 7.06 8.58 1.73
C ILE A 104 5.60 8.32 1.37
N SER A 105 5.34 7.27 0.58
CA SER A 105 3.98 6.89 0.16
C SER A 105 3.11 6.52 1.36
N PHE A 106 3.70 5.82 2.34
CA PHE A 106 3.07 5.53 3.61
C PHE A 106 2.67 6.81 4.37
N LEU A 107 3.58 7.77 4.52
CA LEU A 107 3.29 9.03 5.20
C LEU A 107 2.21 9.84 4.49
N ILE A 108 2.24 9.88 3.16
CA ILE A 108 1.20 10.54 2.36
C ILE A 108 -0.14 9.86 2.58
N GLY A 109 -0.20 8.53 2.50
CA GLY A 109 -1.43 7.76 2.73
C GLY A 109 -2.04 8.03 4.11
N VAL A 110 -1.22 7.91 5.16
CA VAL A 110 -1.63 8.24 6.53
C VAL A 110 -2.01 9.71 6.68
N GLY A 111 -1.33 10.61 5.96
CA GLY A 111 -1.62 12.05 5.90
C GLY A 111 -3.00 12.35 5.35
N ILE A 112 -3.41 11.66 4.28
CA ILE A 112 -4.75 11.77 3.71
C ILE A 112 -5.81 11.38 4.74
N TYR A 113 -5.65 10.23 5.41
CA TYR A 113 -6.56 9.81 6.47
C TYR A 113 -6.61 10.81 7.63
N HIS A 114 -5.46 11.36 8.05
CA HIS A 114 -5.38 12.40 9.08
C HIS A 114 -6.18 13.64 8.69
N LEU A 115 -6.00 14.15 7.47
CA LEU A 115 -6.71 15.34 7.01
C LEU A 115 -8.22 15.13 6.99
N ILE A 116 -8.70 14.00 6.45
CA ILE A 116 -10.13 13.68 6.42
C ILE A 116 -10.68 13.55 7.84
N ALA A 117 -9.96 12.87 8.75
CA ALA A 117 -10.37 12.75 10.14
C ALA A 117 -10.47 14.12 10.84
N ARG A 118 -9.54 15.04 10.57
CA ARG A 118 -9.56 16.41 11.10
C ARG A 118 -10.73 17.22 10.55
N ILE A 119 -11.03 17.11 9.26
CA ILE A 119 -12.19 17.77 8.63
C ILE A 119 -13.51 17.30 9.26
N LEU A 120 -13.60 16.02 9.63
CA LEU A 120 -14.78 15.44 10.31
C LEU A 120 -14.85 15.74 11.83
N GLY A 121 -13.96 16.61 12.33
CA GLY A 121 -13.94 17.07 13.71
C GLY A 121 -13.11 16.22 14.68
N GLY A 122 -12.22 15.38 14.17
CA GLY A 122 -11.34 14.53 14.98
C GLY A 122 -10.24 15.31 15.72
N ILE A 123 -9.93 14.90 16.95
CA ILE A 123 -8.94 15.59 17.82
C ILE A 123 -7.58 14.86 17.96
N GLY A 124 -7.30 13.91 17.08
CA GLY A 124 -6.08 13.10 17.08
C GLY A 124 -4.82 13.84 16.59
N GLN A 125 -3.66 13.25 16.88
CA GLN A 125 -2.34 13.74 16.49
C GLN A 125 -1.76 12.90 15.36
N TYR A 126 -1.16 13.56 14.36
CA TYR A 126 -0.60 12.87 13.19
C TYR A 126 0.45 11.82 13.59
N GLY A 127 1.47 12.19 14.38
CA GLY A 127 2.56 11.26 14.72
C GLY A 127 2.11 9.99 15.45
N ARG A 128 1.11 10.11 16.33
CA ARG A 128 0.54 8.98 17.07
C ARG A 128 -0.36 8.12 16.17
N TYR A 129 -1.14 8.76 15.30
CA TYR A 129 -1.90 8.04 14.28
C TYR A 129 -0.99 7.23 13.35
N THR A 130 0.09 7.83 12.86
CA THR A 130 1.09 7.18 12.02
C THR A 130 1.71 5.97 12.71
N TYR A 131 1.99 6.10 14.01
CA TYR A 131 2.44 4.98 14.81
C TYR A 131 1.41 3.85 14.89
N LEU A 132 0.15 4.14 15.25
CA LEU A 132 -0.90 3.13 15.30
C LEU A 132 -1.07 2.45 13.95
N TYR A 133 -1.05 3.20 12.85
CA TYR A 133 -1.15 2.66 11.51
C TYR A 133 0.03 1.73 11.17
N SER A 134 1.25 2.09 11.58
CA SER A 134 2.45 1.26 11.34
C SER A 134 2.42 -0.10 12.06
N THR A 135 1.67 -0.23 13.18
CA THR A 135 1.58 -1.49 13.95
C THR A 135 1.07 -2.66 13.12
N PHE A 136 0.22 -2.39 12.12
CA PHE A 136 -0.28 -3.40 11.20
C PHE A 136 0.24 -3.22 9.77
N ALA A 137 0.51 -1.99 9.32
CA ALA A 137 0.99 -1.77 7.95
C ALA A 137 2.37 -2.40 7.71
N ALA A 138 3.29 -2.29 8.66
CA ALA A 138 4.64 -2.88 8.55
C ALA A 138 4.60 -4.42 8.41
N PRO A 139 3.96 -5.19 9.31
CA PRO A 139 3.90 -6.63 9.16
C PRO A 139 3.09 -7.06 7.94
N LEU A 140 2.01 -6.35 7.58
CA LEU A 140 1.25 -6.70 6.38
C LEU A 140 2.04 -6.47 5.10
N MET A 141 2.88 -5.45 5.03
CA MET A 141 3.79 -5.24 3.90
C MET A 141 4.67 -6.48 3.69
N ILE A 142 5.29 -6.99 4.76
CA ILE A 142 6.13 -8.20 4.71
C ILE A 142 5.29 -9.42 4.28
N VAL A 143 4.11 -9.62 4.89
CA VAL A 143 3.23 -10.74 4.56
C VAL A 143 2.82 -10.70 3.09
N THR A 144 2.43 -9.53 2.57
CA THR A 144 2.06 -9.37 1.16
C THR A 144 3.23 -9.65 0.21
N SER A 145 4.45 -9.25 0.57
CA SER A 145 5.65 -9.57 -0.20
C SER A 145 5.92 -11.07 -0.26
N VAL A 146 5.73 -11.79 0.85
CA VAL A 146 5.86 -13.27 0.89
C VAL A 146 4.76 -13.94 0.08
N LEU A 147 3.51 -13.48 0.19
CA LEU A 147 2.40 -14.01 -0.59
C LEU A 147 2.58 -13.83 -2.10
N GLY A 148 3.36 -12.83 -2.53
CA GLY A 148 3.73 -12.63 -3.92
C GLY A 148 4.44 -13.83 -4.56
N PHE A 149 5.10 -14.69 -3.78
CA PHE A 149 5.73 -15.91 -4.29
C PHE A 149 4.72 -16.99 -4.73
N ILE A 150 3.42 -16.80 -4.45
CA ILE A 150 2.37 -17.76 -4.78
C ILE A 150 1.42 -17.15 -5.82
N PRO A 151 1.55 -17.49 -7.12
CA PRO A 151 0.84 -16.81 -8.22
C PRO A 151 -0.69 -16.83 -8.09
N VAL A 152 -1.27 -17.92 -7.57
CA VAL A 152 -2.73 -18.11 -7.50
C VAL A 152 -3.32 -17.59 -6.18
N LEU A 153 -2.61 -17.77 -5.06
CA LEU A 153 -3.08 -17.26 -3.75
C LEU A 153 -2.89 -15.75 -3.62
N GLY A 154 -1.92 -15.17 -4.34
CA GLY A 154 -1.63 -13.74 -4.28
C GLY A 154 -2.85 -12.86 -4.55
N GLY A 155 -3.66 -13.17 -5.57
CA GLY A 155 -4.83 -12.35 -5.93
C GLY A 155 -5.96 -12.41 -4.90
N CYS A 156 -6.47 -13.61 -4.60
CA CYS A 156 -7.60 -13.76 -3.67
C CYS A 156 -7.23 -13.36 -2.23
N VAL A 157 -6.03 -13.75 -1.76
CA VAL A 157 -5.60 -13.42 -0.40
C VAL A 157 -5.27 -11.94 -0.28
N SER A 158 -4.70 -11.30 -1.31
CA SER A 158 -4.45 -9.84 -1.26
C SER A 158 -5.76 -9.04 -1.17
N ALA A 159 -6.82 -9.47 -1.84
CA ALA A 159 -8.14 -8.83 -1.70
C ALA A 159 -8.68 -8.94 -0.26
N ILE A 160 -8.56 -10.13 0.36
CA ILE A 160 -8.96 -10.33 1.76
C ILE A 160 -8.11 -9.47 2.70
N LEU A 161 -6.80 -9.43 2.49
CA LEU A 161 -5.89 -8.60 3.28
C LEU A 161 -6.17 -7.10 3.11
N ALA A 162 -6.54 -6.66 1.91
CA ALA A 162 -6.93 -5.27 1.67
C ALA A 162 -8.17 -4.90 2.47
N ILE A 163 -9.21 -5.75 2.47
CA ILE A 163 -10.41 -5.55 3.30
C ILE A 163 -10.02 -5.53 4.79
N TYR A 164 -9.14 -6.44 5.21
CA TYR A 164 -8.68 -6.50 6.59
C TYR A 164 -7.92 -5.24 7.02
N GLN A 165 -7.07 -4.68 6.14
CA GLN A 165 -6.39 -3.41 6.39
C GLN A 165 -7.38 -2.27 6.64
N LEU A 166 -8.52 -2.22 5.96
CA LEU A 166 -9.55 -1.21 6.20
C LEU A 166 -10.15 -1.32 7.59
N VAL A 167 -10.39 -2.55 8.06
CA VAL A 167 -10.91 -2.80 9.42
C VAL A 167 -9.92 -2.31 10.47
N LEU A 168 -8.62 -2.59 10.29
CA LEU A 168 -7.56 -2.12 11.20
C LEU A 168 -7.42 -0.59 11.16
N ALA A 169 -7.43 0.00 9.97
CA ALA A 169 -7.41 1.45 9.79
C ALA A 169 -8.62 2.12 10.45
N TYR A 170 -9.80 1.50 10.38
CA TYR A 170 -11.01 1.97 11.05
C TYR A 170 -10.82 2.04 12.57
N TYR A 171 -10.35 0.96 13.20
CA TYR A 171 -10.13 0.95 14.66
C TYR A 171 -9.06 1.98 15.08
N ALA A 172 -7.93 2.03 14.38
CA ALA A 172 -6.88 3.01 14.66
C ALA A 172 -7.38 4.45 14.54
N THR A 173 -8.18 4.74 13.51
CA THR A 173 -8.75 6.08 13.27
C THR A 173 -9.77 6.45 14.33
N LYS A 174 -10.69 5.54 14.66
CA LYS A 174 -11.72 5.76 15.66
C LYS A 174 -11.10 6.12 17.01
N VAL A 175 -10.11 5.34 17.44
CA VAL A 175 -9.44 5.51 18.73
C VAL A 175 -8.58 6.77 18.78
N GLU A 176 -7.80 7.07 17.74
CA GLU A 176 -6.90 8.23 17.78
C GLU A 176 -7.65 9.55 17.70
N TYR A 177 -8.68 9.64 16.84
CA TYR A 177 -9.41 10.89 16.63
C TYR A 177 -10.67 11.03 17.49
N ASN A 178 -11.02 10.01 18.28
CA ASN A 178 -12.25 9.92 19.08
C ASN A 178 -13.50 10.22 18.23
N LEU A 179 -13.54 9.69 17.01
CA LEU A 179 -14.65 9.87 16.09
C LEU A 179 -15.80 8.91 16.42
N THR A 180 -17.03 9.31 16.10
CA THR A 180 -18.16 8.38 16.09
C THR A 180 -17.97 7.33 14.99
N GLN A 181 -18.59 6.16 15.15
CA GLN A 181 -18.47 5.03 14.22
C GLN A 181 -18.74 5.44 12.76
N GLY A 182 -19.80 6.20 12.50
CA GLY A 182 -20.13 6.66 11.14
C GLY A 182 -19.05 7.56 10.53
N ARG A 183 -18.49 8.49 11.31
CA ARG A 183 -17.42 9.38 10.82
C ARG A 183 -16.12 8.62 10.57
N ALA A 184 -15.77 7.68 11.44
CA ALA A 184 -14.57 6.85 11.27
C ALA A 184 -14.65 5.99 10.00
N ILE A 185 -15.83 5.44 9.66
CA ILE A 185 -16.03 4.70 8.41
C ILE A 185 -15.80 5.62 7.20
N ILE A 186 -16.33 6.85 7.22
CA ILE A 186 -16.12 7.82 6.13
C ILE A 186 -14.62 8.10 5.91
N VAL A 187 -13.84 8.27 6.99
CA VAL A 187 -12.38 8.50 6.88
C VAL A 187 -11.70 7.38 6.08
N VAL A 188 -12.07 6.12 6.35
CA VAL A 188 -11.41 4.96 5.72
C VAL A 188 -11.91 4.71 4.31
N VAL A 189 -13.22 4.86 4.08
CA VAL A 189 -13.86 4.56 2.79
C VAL A 189 -13.65 5.68 1.77
N ALA A 190 -13.56 6.94 2.18
CA ALA A 190 -13.46 8.07 1.26
C ALA A 190 -12.22 8.01 0.35
N PRO A 191 -11.00 7.75 0.84
CA PRO A 191 -9.81 7.58 -0.02
C PRO A 191 -9.96 6.41 -1.00
N LEU A 192 -10.65 5.34 -0.58
CA LEU A 192 -10.87 4.16 -1.41
C LEU A 192 -11.80 4.48 -2.58
N LEU A 193 -12.92 5.17 -2.31
CA LEU A 193 -13.83 5.64 -3.35
C LEU A 193 -13.17 6.65 -4.28
N ALA A 194 -12.38 7.58 -3.74
CA ALA A 194 -11.64 8.56 -4.53
C ALA A 194 -10.60 7.87 -5.43
N GLY A 195 -9.87 6.89 -4.91
CA GLY A 195 -8.91 6.09 -5.68
C GLY A 195 -9.59 5.27 -6.78
N LEU A 196 -10.71 4.59 -6.46
CA LEU A 196 -11.47 3.82 -7.44
C LEU A 196 -12.02 4.69 -8.57
N LEU A 197 -12.56 5.87 -8.23
CA LEU A 197 -13.03 6.85 -9.21
C LEU A 197 -11.89 7.34 -10.11
N LEU A 198 -10.72 7.61 -9.53
CA LEU A 198 -9.53 8.04 -10.27
C LEU A 198 -9.04 6.95 -11.22
N ILE A 199 -8.97 5.69 -10.77
CA ILE A 199 -8.61 4.55 -11.62
C ILE A 199 -9.61 4.37 -12.76
N ALA A 200 -10.91 4.44 -12.47
CA ALA A 200 -11.95 4.34 -13.50
C ALA A 200 -11.84 5.47 -14.54
N CYS A 201 -11.56 6.71 -14.10
CA CYS A 201 -11.33 7.85 -14.97
C CYS A 201 -10.11 7.64 -15.89
N LEU A 202 -8.98 7.22 -15.31
CA LEU A 202 -7.76 6.92 -16.09
C LEU A 202 -7.97 5.78 -17.08
N ALA A 203 -8.72 4.74 -16.70
CA ALA A 203 -9.03 3.62 -17.60
C ALA A 203 -9.84 4.07 -18.81
N VAL A 204 -10.82 4.98 -18.63
CA VAL A 204 -11.60 5.55 -19.74
C VAL A 204 -10.71 6.39 -20.67
N VAL A 205 -9.84 7.23 -20.10
CA VAL A 205 -8.89 8.06 -20.90
C VAL A 205 -7.92 7.18 -21.68
N ALA A 206 -7.34 6.17 -21.02
CA ALA A 206 -6.41 5.23 -21.66
C ALA A 206 -7.11 4.45 -22.78
N PHE A 207 -8.31 3.94 -22.53
CA PHE A 207 -9.08 3.22 -23.55
C PHE A 207 -9.43 4.11 -24.75
N GLY A 208 -9.81 5.38 -24.51
CA GLY A 208 -10.04 6.36 -25.57
C GLY A 208 -8.79 6.66 -26.38
N ALA A 209 -7.64 6.82 -25.72
CA ALA A 209 -6.35 7.03 -26.39
C ALA A 209 -5.98 5.83 -27.27
N ILE A 210 -6.13 4.60 -26.77
CA ILE A 210 -5.88 3.36 -27.53
C ILE A 210 -6.79 3.28 -28.76
N LEU A 211 -8.10 3.51 -28.60
CA LEU A 211 -9.05 3.51 -29.72
C LEU A 211 -8.70 4.57 -30.78
N SER A 212 -8.26 5.76 -30.34
CA SER A 212 -7.84 6.83 -31.26
C SER A 212 -6.62 6.44 -32.09
N LEU A 213 -5.65 5.76 -31.48
CA LEU A 213 -4.47 5.23 -32.17
C LEU A 213 -4.86 4.14 -33.16
N LEU A 214 -5.72 3.20 -32.78
CA LEU A 214 -6.21 2.13 -33.67
C LEU A 214 -6.96 2.69 -34.88
N SER A 215 -7.72 3.78 -34.71
CA SER A 215 -8.45 4.42 -35.82
C SER A 215 -7.54 5.12 -36.85
N ASN A 216 -6.28 5.43 -36.53
CA ASN A 216 -5.32 5.98 -37.49
C ASN A 216 -4.69 4.91 -38.40
N PHE A 217 -4.85 3.62 -38.08
CA PHE A 217 -4.30 2.50 -38.87
C PHE A 217 -5.34 1.80 -39.76
N THR A 218 -6.61 2.23 -39.72
CA THR A 218 -7.70 1.76 -40.59
C THR A 218 -8.12 2.84 -41.58
#